data_AF-A0A1H6S2M5-F1
#
_entry.id   AF-A0A1H6S2M5-F1
#
_cell.length_a   1.000
_cell.length_b   1.000
_cell.length_c   1.000
_cell.angle_alpha   90.00
_cell.angle_beta   90.00
_cell.angle_gamma   90.00
#
_symmetry.space_group_name_H-M   'P 1'
#
loop_
_entity.id
_entity.type
_entity.pdbx_description
1 polymer ?
#
loop_
_entity_poly.entity_id
_entity_poly.type
_entity_poly.pdbx_seq_one_letter_code
_entity_poly.pdbx_strand_id
1 'polypeptide(L)'
;MTRPASTRPTRPVAVKPAGYVSLASYSSLARLWQLLAGAERAGREVSALRGDSPDIARRRIAGYELPGAGLFVDPVPLLAELEEGFAPHPALVALLGGDVAPLRELLSESYLLRLDFVVALTARRDLIARPEFRYLPRPGSEPPLPAGLPLRPRRLGRDELNLLLLRACGLA
;
A
#
# COMPACT_ATOMS: atom_id res chain seq x y z
N MET A 1 2.39 30.99 5.60
CA MET A 1 2.06 29.70 6.24
C MET A 1 3.36 29.00 6.59
N THR A 2 3.72 28.99 7.87
CA THR A 2 5.01 28.48 8.35
C THR A 2 4.98 26.96 8.36
N ARG A 3 5.75 26.32 7.47
CA ARG A 3 5.91 24.86 7.42
C ARG A 3 6.50 24.41 8.78
N PRO A 4 5.85 23.54 9.57
CA PRO A 4 6.44 23.10 10.83
C PRO A 4 7.78 22.41 10.52
N ALA A 5 8.81 22.73 11.30
CA ALA A 5 10.13 22.13 11.14
C ALA A 5 9.99 20.60 11.08
N SER A 6 10.49 19.99 10.00
CA SER A 6 10.43 18.54 9.80
C SER A 6 11.21 17.86 10.92
N THR A 7 10.53 17.53 12.01
CA THR A 7 11.15 16.88 13.15
C THR A 7 11.38 15.44 12.72
N ARG A 8 12.63 15.14 12.37
CA ARG A 8 13.10 13.78 12.12
C ARG A 8 12.78 12.97 13.37
N PRO A 9 11.91 11.95 13.29
CA PRO A 9 11.55 11.20 14.49
C PRO A 9 12.75 10.39 14.96
N THR A 10 12.95 10.32 16.27
CA THR A 10 14.14 9.72 16.89
C THR A 10 13.82 8.57 17.83
N ARG A 11 12.59 8.48 18.35
CA ARG A 11 12.19 7.47 19.34
C ARG A 11 11.62 6.22 18.66
N PRO A 12 12.30 5.05 18.71
CA PRO A 12 11.78 3.84 18.08
C PRO A 12 10.47 3.36 18.72
N VAL A 13 9.67 2.60 17.96
CA VAL A 13 8.53 1.87 18.54
C VAL A 13 9.03 0.70 19.37
N ALA A 14 8.40 0.41 20.52
CA ALA A 14 8.91 -0.57 21.47
C ALA A 14 9.07 -1.98 20.86
N VAL A 15 8.05 -2.45 20.13
CA VAL A 15 8.01 -3.77 19.48
C VAL A 15 7.30 -3.68 18.13
N LYS A 16 7.45 -4.73 17.31
CA LYS A 16 6.75 -4.86 16.03
C LYS A 16 5.24 -5.08 16.28
N PRO A 17 4.34 -4.18 15.85
CA PRO A 17 2.90 -4.38 16.00
C PRO A 17 2.35 -5.42 15.02
N ALA A 18 1.13 -5.91 15.28
CA ALA A 18 0.42 -6.80 14.37
C ALA A 18 0.18 -6.14 13.00
N GLY A 19 0.25 -6.95 11.93
CA GLY A 19 0.10 -6.50 10.54
C GLY A 19 1.34 -5.84 9.93
N TYR A 20 2.42 -5.66 10.69
CA TYR A 20 3.70 -5.17 10.16
C TYR A 20 4.59 -6.33 9.70
N VAL A 21 5.21 -6.13 8.54
CA VAL A 21 6.24 -6.99 7.95
C VAL A 21 7.61 -6.42 8.29
N SER A 22 8.56 -7.27 8.68
CA SER A 22 9.96 -6.87 8.84
C SER A 22 10.63 -6.76 7.49
N LEU A 23 11.09 -5.56 7.12
CA LEU A 23 11.77 -5.31 5.85
C LEU A 23 13.28 -5.53 5.96
N ALA A 24 13.88 -5.05 7.05
CA ALA A 24 15.31 -5.21 7.30
C ALA A 24 15.59 -5.20 8.81
N SER A 25 16.60 -5.97 9.23
CA SER A 25 17.14 -5.94 10.60
C SER A 25 18.41 -5.10 10.67
N TYR A 26 18.82 -4.72 11.88
CA TYR A 26 19.98 -3.83 12.15
C TYR A 26 19.93 -2.47 11.45
N SER A 27 18.74 -2.02 11.09
CA SER A 27 18.50 -0.74 10.45
C SER A 27 18.81 0.44 11.38
N SER A 28 18.77 1.64 10.82
CA SER A 28 19.09 2.88 11.52
C SER A 28 17.99 3.92 11.32
N LEU A 29 17.95 4.91 12.20
CA LEU A 29 17.11 6.09 12.01
C LEU A 29 17.44 6.80 10.71
N ALA A 30 18.71 6.81 10.29
CA ALA A 30 19.12 7.38 9.01
C ALA A 30 18.43 6.68 7.82
N ARG A 31 18.31 5.34 7.85
CA ARG A 31 17.58 4.61 6.80
C ARG A 31 16.09 4.96 6.77
N LEU A 32 15.45 5.09 7.93
CA LEU A 32 14.08 5.58 8.01
C LEU A 32 13.97 7.00 7.43
N TRP A 33 14.83 7.93 7.84
CA TRP A 33 14.80 9.30 7.34
C TRP A 33 15.05 9.41 5.84
N GLN A 34 15.89 8.55 5.27
CA GLN A 34 16.08 8.46 3.82
C GLN A 34 14.78 8.11 3.09
N LEU A 35 14.00 7.15 3.61
CA LEU A 35 12.69 6.80 3.04
C LEU A 35 11.73 7.98 3.12
N LEU A 36 11.62 8.62 4.29
CA LEU A 36 10.70 9.75 4.49
C LEU A 36 11.07 10.93 3.58
N ALA A 37 12.34 11.31 3.53
CA ALA A 37 12.81 12.39 2.68
C ALA A 37 12.72 12.05 1.18
N GLY A 38 12.88 10.77 0.82
CA GLY A 38 12.63 10.28 -0.54
C GLY A 38 11.17 10.43 -0.93
N ALA A 39 10.25 9.94 -0.08
CA ALA A 39 8.82 10.06 -0.27
C ALA A 39 8.36 11.51 -0.45
N GLU A 40 8.78 12.42 0.43
CA GLU A 40 8.45 13.84 0.32
C GLU A 40 8.96 14.45 -1.00
N ARG A 41 10.20 14.15 -1.40
CA ARG A 41 10.76 14.61 -2.68
C ARG A 41 10.02 14.03 -3.89
N ALA A 42 9.55 12.80 -3.78
CA ALA A 42 8.73 12.13 -4.78
C ALA A 42 7.25 12.58 -4.77
N GLY A 43 6.92 13.64 -4.02
CA GLY A 43 5.58 14.23 -3.94
C GLY A 43 4.58 13.43 -3.09
N ARG A 44 5.04 12.50 -2.24
CA ARG A 44 4.18 11.73 -1.35
C ARG A 44 3.91 12.47 -0.06
N GLU A 45 2.74 12.21 0.51
CA GLU A 45 2.37 12.74 1.82
C GLU A 45 3.03 11.90 2.92
N VAL A 46 3.77 12.55 3.81
CA VAL A 46 4.34 11.94 5.01
C VAL A 46 3.66 12.50 6.25
N SER A 47 3.03 11.65 7.04
CA SER A 47 2.26 12.08 8.22
C SER A 47 2.49 11.18 9.44
N ALA A 48 2.32 11.77 10.63
CA ALA A 48 2.29 11.01 11.87
C ALA A 48 0.97 10.22 11.98
N LEU A 49 0.99 9.09 12.68
CA LEU A 49 -0.24 8.34 12.94
C LEU A 49 -1.00 8.99 14.10
N ARG A 50 -2.32 8.85 14.09
CA ARG A 50 -3.16 9.29 15.22
C ARG A 50 -2.68 8.63 16.51
N GLY A 51 -2.45 9.43 17.54
CA GLY A 51 -1.97 8.97 18.85
C GLY A 51 -0.45 8.86 18.97
N ASP A 52 0.30 8.97 17.87
CA ASP A 52 1.76 9.07 17.95
C ASP A 52 2.19 10.49 18.29
N SER A 53 3.14 10.60 19.21
CA SER A 53 3.86 11.86 19.39
C SER A 53 4.84 12.09 18.23
N PRO A 54 5.19 13.35 17.90
CA PRO A 54 6.01 13.67 16.73
C PRO A 54 7.40 13.01 16.74
N ASP A 55 7.95 12.68 17.90
CA ASP A 55 9.27 12.04 18.05
C ASP A 55 9.25 10.53 17.74
N ILE A 56 8.08 9.86 17.73
CA ILE A 56 7.98 8.42 17.43
C ILE A 56 8.41 8.16 15.98
N ALA A 57 9.33 7.21 15.80
CA ALA A 57 9.87 6.74 14.53
C ALA A 57 8.90 5.83 13.78
N ARG A 58 7.67 6.33 13.58
CA ARG A 58 6.60 5.72 12.80
C ARG A 58 5.90 6.79 11.97
N ARG A 59 5.74 6.54 10.68
CA ARG A 59 5.11 7.47 9.74
C ARG A 59 4.29 6.75 8.70
N ARG A 60 3.20 7.39 8.27
CA ARG A 60 2.48 7.02 7.05
C ARG A 60 3.16 7.72 5.87
N ILE A 61 3.34 6.98 4.78
CA ILE A 61 3.69 7.47 3.45
C ILE A 61 2.50 7.16 2.57
N ALA A 62 1.89 8.18 1.96
CA ALA A 62 0.66 8.03 1.20
C ALA A 62 0.72 8.71 -0.18
N GLY A 63 -0.13 8.20 -1.09
CA GLY A 63 -0.35 8.81 -2.40
C GLY A 63 0.56 8.27 -3.51
N TYR A 64 1.21 7.13 -3.33
CA TYR A 64 1.78 6.41 -4.48
C TYR A 64 0.70 5.63 -5.21
N GLU A 65 0.66 5.75 -6.53
CA GLU A 65 -0.33 5.11 -7.39
C GLU A 65 0.41 4.27 -8.44
N LEU A 66 0.07 2.99 -8.50
CA LEU A 66 0.65 2.03 -9.43
C LEU A 66 -0.37 1.72 -10.55
N PRO A 67 -0.13 2.15 -11.79
CA PRO A 67 -0.94 1.73 -12.93
C PRO A 67 -0.63 0.28 -13.33
N GLY A 68 -1.50 -0.34 -14.13
CA GLY A 68 -1.24 -1.69 -14.66
C GLY A 68 -1.19 -2.78 -13.58
N ALA A 69 -1.88 -2.55 -12.47
CA ALA A 69 -1.72 -3.33 -11.25
C ALA A 69 -2.66 -4.54 -11.15
N GLY A 70 -3.20 -5.04 -12.26
CA GLY A 70 -4.13 -6.17 -12.25
C GLY A 70 -3.53 -7.45 -11.68
N LEU A 71 -2.23 -7.69 -11.90
CA LEU A 71 -1.51 -8.86 -11.36
C LEU A 71 -1.56 -8.94 -9.82
N PHE A 72 -1.83 -7.83 -9.14
CA PHE A 72 -1.87 -7.77 -7.69
C PHE A 72 -3.19 -8.23 -7.09
N VAL A 73 -4.25 -8.46 -7.86
CA VAL A 73 -5.56 -8.81 -7.28
C VAL A 73 -5.54 -10.21 -6.66
N ASP A 74 -6.15 -10.34 -5.48
CA ASP A 74 -6.48 -11.62 -4.87
C ASP A 74 -7.87 -12.04 -5.33
N PRO A 75 -8.01 -13.09 -6.15
CA PRO A 75 -9.33 -13.52 -6.63
C PRO A 75 -10.15 -14.22 -5.55
N VAL A 76 -9.52 -14.75 -4.48
CA VAL A 76 -10.19 -15.64 -3.52
C VAL A 76 -11.33 -14.94 -2.76
N PRO A 77 -11.13 -13.73 -2.18
CA PRO A 77 -12.23 -13.03 -1.52
C PRO A 77 -13.34 -12.60 -2.49
N LEU A 78 -12.99 -12.29 -3.74
CA LEU A 78 -13.99 -11.94 -4.76
C LEU A 78 -14.88 -13.14 -5.08
N LEU A 79 -14.28 -14.32 -5.29
CA LEU A 79 -15.02 -15.54 -5.62
C LEU A 79 -16.09 -15.85 -4.56
N ALA A 80 -15.72 -15.78 -3.28
CA ALA A 80 -16.65 -16.03 -2.18
C ALA A 80 -17.87 -15.08 -2.19
N GLU A 81 -17.65 -13.82 -2.54
CA GLU A 81 -18.71 -12.79 -2.58
C GLU A 81 -19.58 -12.92 -3.84
N LEU A 82 -18.98 -13.30 -4.98
CA LEU A 82 -19.73 -13.48 -6.23
C LEU A 82 -20.74 -14.62 -6.17
N GLU A 83 -20.49 -15.64 -5.35
CA GLU A 83 -21.43 -16.73 -5.07
C GLU A 83 -22.70 -16.24 -4.35
N GLU A 84 -22.65 -15.11 -3.63
CA GLU A 84 -23.77 -14.56 -2.84
C GLU A 84 -24.69 -13.61 -3.62
N GLY A 85 -24.35 -13.30 -4.88
CA GLY A 85 -25.21 -12.56 -5.80
C GLY A 85 -24.69 -11.16 -6.14
N PHE A 86 -24.08 -11.04 -7.32
CA PHE A 86 -23.68 -9.76 -7.91
C PHE A 86 -24.22 -9.60 -9.33
N ALA A 87 -24.33 -8.35 -9.79
CA ALA A 87 -24.66 -8.05 -11.17
C ALA A 87 -23.59 -8.64 -12.13
N PRO A 88 -23.99 -9.31 -13.22
CA PRO A 88 -23.06 -9.98 -14.11
C PRO A 88 -22.22 -8.97 -14.88
N HIS A 89 -20.93 -8.86 -14.54
CA HIS A 89 -19.92 -8.20 -15.37
C HIS A 89 -19.10 -9.30 -16.09
N PRO A 90 -18.77 -9.17 -17.40
CA PRO A 90 -18.07 -10.22 -18.14
C PRO A 90 -16.80 -10.74 -17.46
N ALA A 91 -15.98 -9.84 -16.92
CA ALA A 91 -14.78 -10.21 -16.17
C ALA A 91 -15.04 -10.99 -14.87
N LEU A 92 -16.18 -10.77 -14.20
CA LEU A 92 -16.57 -11.50 -12.98
C LEU A 92 -17.18 -12.86 -13.33
N VAL A 93 -17.90 -12.96 -14.45
CA VAL A 93 -18.40 -14.23 -14.98
C VAL A 93 -17.23 -15.14 -15.40
N ALA A 94 -16.23 -14.60 -16.09
CA ALA A 94 -15.01 -15.34 -16.42
C ALA A 94 -14.29 -15.84 -15.15
N LEU A 95 -14.23 -15.00 -14.11
CA LEU A 95 -13.63 -15.37 -12.83
C LEU A 95 -14.34 -16.58 -12.19
N LEU A 96 -15.69 -16.59 -12.19
CA LEU A 96 -16.49 -17.74 -11.71
C LEU A 96 -16.22 -19.01 -12.54
N GLY A 97 -15.90 -18.87 -13.83
CA GLY A 97 -15.44 -19.95 -14.70
C GLY A 97 -13.99 -20.38 -14.47
N GLY A 98 -13.29 -19.80 -13.50
CA GLY A 98 -11.89 -20.08 -13.18
C GLY A 98 -10.86 -19.25 -13.97
N ASP A 99 -11.30 -18.33 -14.82
CA ASP A 99 -10.41 -17.46 -15.60
C ASP A 99 -10.29 -16.06 -14.98
N VAL A 100 -9.14 -15.79 -14.36
CA VAL A 100 -8.83 -14.51 -13.73
C VAL A 100 -8.27 -13.46 -14.72
N ALA A 101 -7.89 -13.85 -15.94
CA ALA A 101 -7.20 -12.96 -16.87
C ALA A 101 -8.02 -11.72 -17.24
N PRO A 102 -9.33 -11.82 -17.58
CA PRO A 102 -10.14 -10.65 -17.91
C PRO A 102 -10.27 -9.64 -16.77
N LEU A 103 -10.32 -10.13 -15.52
CA LEU A 103 -10.32 -9.25 -14.35
C LEU A 103 -9.00 -8.50 -14.21
N ARG A 104 -7.87 -9.17 -14.44
CA ARG A 104 -6.54 -8.54 -14.36
C ARG A 104 -6.36 -7.48 -15.44
N GLU A 105 -6.82 -7.76 -16.66
CA GLU A 105 -6.78 -6.78 -17.76
C GLU A 105 -7.61 -5.55 -17.40
N LEU A 106 -8.87 -5.75 -17.00
CA LEU A 106 -9.75 -4.67 -16.59
C LEU A 106 -9.18 -3.83 -15.43
N LEU A 107 -8.60 -4.46 -14.40
CA LEU A 107 -7.97 -3.74 -13.29
C LEU A 107 -6.70 -2.99 -13.72
N SER A 108 -5.98 -3.50 -14.73
CA SER A 108 -4.79 -2.84 -15.26
C SER A 108 -5.14 -1.59 -16.08
N GLU A 109 -6.25 -1.66 -16.80
CA GLU A 109 -6.73 -0.62 -17.70
C GLU A 109 -7.54 0.45 -16.98
N SER A 110 -8.47 0.08 -16.09
CA SER A 110 -9.46 1.00 -15.54
C SER A 110 -9.20 1.41 -14.08
N TYR A 111 -8.24 0.78 -13.41
CA TYR A 111 -7.93 1.06 -12.00
C TYR A 111 -6.45 1.45 -11.81
N LEU A 112 -6.21 2.17 -10.71
CA LEU A 112 -4.92 2.40 -10.11
C LEU A 112 -4.85 1.65 -8.79
N LEU A 113 -3.71 1.03 -8.50
CA LEU A 113 -3.46 0.48 -7.17
C LEU A 113 -2.77 1.53 -6.32
N ARG A 114 -3.50 2.10 -5.35
CA ARG A 114 -2.92 3.03 -4.39
C ARG A 114 -2.13 2.27 -3.34
N LEU A 115 -0.86 2.61 -3.19
CA LEU A 115 0.06 2.05 -2.21
C LEU A 115 0.35 3.08 -1.13
N ASP A 116 -0.35 2.95 0.00
CA ASP A 116 0.06 3.64 1.22
C ASP A 116 0.86 2.66 2.09
N PHE A 117 1.84 3.18 2.82
CA PHE A 117 2.67 2.40 3.74
C PHE A 117 2.73 3.08 5.10
N VAL A 118 2.63 2.32 6.18
CA VAL A 118 3.09 2.78 7.49
C VAL A 118 4.45 2.15 7.75
N VAL A 119 5.50 2.98 7.80
CA VAL A 119 6.86 2.54 8.10
C VAL A 119 7.23 2.89 9.53
N ALA A 120 8.01 2.03 10.18
CA ALA A 120 8.53 2.32 11.51
C ALA A 120 9.91 1.68 11.74
N LEU A 121 10.64 2.22 12.72
CA LEU A 121 11.84 1.60 13.28
C LEU A 121 11.55 1.11 14.70
N THR A 122 11.84 -0.16 14.98
CA THR A 122 11.65 -0.74 16.31
C THR A 122 12.86 -0.48 17.22
N ALA A 123 12.69 -0.62 18.53
CA ALA A 123 13.79 -0.56 19.51
C ALA A 123 14.86 -1.64 19.26
N ARG A 124 14.49 -2.75 18.60
CA ARG A 124 15.40 -3.80 18.14
C ARG A 124 16.10 -3.49 16.82
N ARG A 125 15.97 -2.25 16.31
CA ARG A 125 16.55 -1.79 15.05
C ARG A 125 16.00 -2.54 13.82
N ASP A 126 14.76 -3.00 13.88
CA ASP A 126 14.08 -3.52 12.70
C ASP A 126 13.35 -2.39 11.98
N LEU A 127 13.60 -2.26 10.68
CA LEU A 127 12.73 -1.49 9.80
C LEU A 127 11.53 -2.36 9.44
N ILE A 128 10.34 -1.88 9.77
CA ILE A 128 9.09 -2.59 9.56
C ILE A 128 8.14 -1.74 8.72
N ALA A 129 7.24 -2.38 7.99
CA ALA A 129 6.20 -1.71 7.22
C ALA A 129 4.87 -2.44 7.31
N ARG A 130 3.77 -1.68 7.38
CA ARG A 130 2.41 -2.16 7.17
C ARG A 130 1.89 -1.59 5.84
N PRO A 131 1.63 -2.43 4.82
CA PRO A 131 1.01 -1.98 3.58
C PRO A 131 -0.48 -1.71 3.79
N GLU A 132 -0.99 -0.66 3.15
CA GLU A 132 -2.41 -0.30 3.12
C GLU A 132 -2.82 -0.02 1.68
N PHE A 133 -3.06 -1.11 0.95
CA PHE A 133 -3.27 -1.05 -0.49
C PHE A 133 -4.75 -1.11 -0.84
N ARG A 134 -5.15 -0.37 -1.87
CA ARG A 134 -6.53 -0.38 -2.38
C ARG A 134 -6.57 -0.06 -3.86
N TYR A 135 -7.47 -0.71 -4.59
CA TYR A 135 -7.79 -0.34 -5.96
C TYR A 135 -8.69 0.89 -5.97
N LEU A 136 -8.37 1.85 -6.82
CA LEU A 136 -9.17 3.05 -7.09
C LEU A 136 -9.47 3.12 -8.58
N PRO A 137 -10.71 3.43 -8.99
CA PRO A 137 -11.00 3.73 -10.38
C PRO A 137 -10.11 4.87 -10.88
N ARG A 138 -9.73 4.84 -12.16
CA ARG A 138 -8.96 5.94 -12.75
C ARG A 138 -9.74 7.25 -12.66
N PRO A 139 -9.07 8.38 -12.36
CA PRO A 139 -9.72 9.69 -12.32
C PRO A 139 -10.42 10.01 -13.65
N GLY A 140 -11.67 10.46 -13.58
CA GLY A 140 -12.45 10.84 -14.76
C GLY A 140 -13.11 9.69 -15.53
N SER A 141 -13.08 8.46 -15.01
CA SER A 141 -13.78 7.30 -15.59
C SER A 141 -14.84 6.77 -14.64
N GLU A 142 -15.96 6.30 -15.20
CA GLU A 142 -16.96 5.56 -14.43
C GLU A 142 -16.36 4.19 -14.01
N PRO A 143 -16.53 3.75 -12.75
CA PRO A 143 -16.02 2.46 -12.32
C PRO A 143 -16.73 1.33 -13.09
N PRO A 144 -16.00 0.47 -13.83
CA PRO A 144 -16.64 -0.57 -14.62
C PRO A 144 -17.18 -1.73 -13.76
N LEU A 145 -16.66 -1.90 -12.53
CA LEU A 145 -17.14 -2.93 -11.60
C LEU A 145 -18.15 -2.35 -10.60
N PRO A 146 -19.11 -3.17 -10.14
CA PRO A 146 -20.05 -2.80 -9.08
C PRO A 146 -19.35 -2.20 -7.85
N ALA A 147 -19.96 -1.15 -7.29
CA ALA A 147 -19.53 -0.58 -6.03
C ALA A 147 -19.65 -1.62 -4.90
N GLY A 148 -18.69 -1.64 -3.98
CA GLY A 148 -18.70 -2.53 -2.83
C GLY A 148 -17.94 -3.86 -3.01
N LEU A 149 -17.52 -4.20 -4.24
CA LEU A 149 -16.67 -5.38 -4.45
C LEU A 149 -15.35 -5.26 -3.68
N PRO A 150 -14.94 -6.30 -2.92
CA PRO A 150 -13.73 -6.25 -2.12
C PRO A 150 -12.48 -6.49 -2.97
N LEU A 151 -12.14 -5.54 -3.85
CA LEU A 151 -10.91 -5.54 -4.63
C LEU A 151 -9.70 -5.43 -3.71
N ARG A 152 -9.18 -6.58 -3.30
CA ARG A 152 -8.04 -6.69 -2.39
C ARG A 152 -6.80 -7.15 -3.14
N PRO A 153 -5.65 -6.54 -2.85
CA PRO A 153 -4.40 -7.07 -3.33
C PRO A 153 -4.04 -8.38 -2.61
N ARG A 154 -3.40 -9.30 -3.33
CA ARG A 154 -2.80 -10.50 -2.77
C ARG A 154 -1.74 -10.14 -1.74
N ARG A 155 -1.46 -11.11 -0.86
CA ARG A 155 -0.32 -10.98 0.05
C ARG A 155 0.97 -10.87 -0.74
N LEU A 156 1.74 -9.84 -0.43
CA LEU A 156 3.07 -9.62 -1.00
C LEU A 156 4.15 -10.14 -0.07
N GLY A 157 5.19 -10.72 -0.66
CA GLY A 157 6.40 -11.09 0.05
C GLY A 157 7.16 -9.84 0.55
N ARG A 158 8.10 -10.06 1.48
CA ARG A 158 8.94 -8.99 2.02
C ARG A 158 9.66 -8.20 0.92
N ASP A 159 10.24 -8.89 -0.05
CA ASP A 159 11.10 -8.26 -1.06
C ASP A 159 10.27 -7.44 -2.06
N GLU A 160 9.07 -7.92 -2.42
CA GLU A 160 8.10 -7.17 -3.22
C GLU A 160 7.65 -5.90 -2.51
N LEU A 161 7.30 -6.00 -1.21
CA LEU A 161 6.92 -4.85 -0.40
C LEU A 161 8.04 -3.83 -0.30
N ASN A 162 9.28 -4.28 -0.11
CA ASN A 162 10.44 -3.41 -0.05
C ASN A 162 10.66 -2.70 -1.38
N LEU A 163 10.57 -3.40 -2.52
CA LEU A 163 10.70 -2.79 -3.85
C LEU A 163 9.63 -1.71 -4.08
N LEU A 164 8.36 -2.01 -3.78
CA LEU A 164 7.26 -1.05 -3.94
C LEU A 164 7.41 0.16 -3.02
N LEU A 165 7.88 -0.03 -1.79
CA LEU A 165 8.17 1.06 -0.88
C LEU A 165 9.30 1.96 -1.42
N LEU A 166 10.39 1.35 -1.94
CA LEU A 166 11.50 2.12 -2.52
C LEU A 166 11.05 2.93 -3.74
N ARG A 167 10.23 2.35 -4.62
CA ARG A 167 9.60 3.08 -5.74
C ARG A 167 8.71 4.21 -5.26
N ALA A 168 7.88 3.97 -4.25
CA ALA A 168 7.04 5.01 -3.64
C ALA A 168 7.86 6.16 -3.05
N CYS A 169 9.07 5.86 -2.58
CA CYS A 169 10.03 6.84 -2.06
C CYS A 169 10.97 7.43 -3.14
N GLY A 170 10.84 7.05 -4.41
CA GLY A 170 11.73 7.51 -5.49
C GLY A 170 13.20 7.09 -5.30
N LEU A 171 13.44 5.90 -4.73
CA LEU A 171 14.76 5.34 -4.43
C LEU A 171 15.10 4.09 -5.25
N ALA A 172 14.23 3.71 -6.20
CA ALA A 172 14.37 2.58 -7.10
C ALA A 172 13.81 2.92 -8.48
#